data_AF-A0A2H9NBF2-F1
#
_entry.id   AF-A0A2H9NBF2-F1
#
_cell.length_a   1.000
_cell.length_b   1.000
_cell.length_c   1.000
_cell.angle_alpha   90.00
_cell.angle_beta   90.00
_cell.angle_gamma   90.00
#
_symmetry.space_group_name_H-M   'P 1'
#
loop_
_entity.id
_entity.type
_entity.pdbx_description
1 polymer ?
#
loop_
_entity_poly.entity_id
_entity_poly.type
_entity_poly.pdbx_seq_one_letter_code
_entity_poly.pdbx_strand_id
1 'polypeptide(L)'
;MPHLVITLTTDFGIRDPYVAEMKAVILSISPNATIVDITHEIEKFNIRMAAYILASASPYFPKGTIHVAVVDPSVGTKRLPILMQTKHSFYIGPDNGILALAAKNQEIKHVYTISNQKLMLPKVSHTFHGRDVFAPAAAHLANGTLPTEFGQEIHEIVTPEFAKIIRRKDML
;
A
#
# COMPACT_ATOMS: atom_id res chain seq x y z
N MET A 1 22.31 -3.87 -8.90
CA MET A 1 21.29 -4.06 -7.83
C MET A 1 19.94 -4.08 -8.51
N PRO A 2 18.95 -4.88 -8.06
CA PRO A 2 17.60 -4.76 -8.60
C PRO A 2 17.11 -3.32 -8.44
N HIS A 3 16.46 -2.77 -9.46
CA HIS A 3 15.83 -1.45 -9.36
C HIS A 3 14.66 -1.53 -8.38
N LEU A 4 14.84 -0.94 -7.19
CA LEU A 4 13.84 -0.93 -6.13
C LEU A 4 12.86 0.21 -6.40
N VAL A 5 11.65 -0.15 -6.84
CA VAL A 5 10.58 0.82 -7.10
C VAL A 5 9.61 0.79 -5.92
N ILE A 6 9.34 1.97 -5.37
CA ILE A 6 8.26 2.21 -4.40
C ILE A 6 7.24 3.11 -5.08
N THR A 7 5.99 2.67 -5.16
CA THR A 7 4.93 3.52 -5.74
C THR A 7 4.05 4.13 -4.67
N LEU A 8 3.53 5.33 -4.90
CA LEU A 8 2.57 5.98 -3.99
C LEU A 8 1.19 6.18 -4.65
N THR A 9 0.12 5.81 -3.94
CA THR A 9 -1.28 6.11 -4.31
C THR A 9 -2.01 6.71 -3.11
N THR A 10 -2.49 7.96 -3.18
CA THR A 10 -3.18 8.60 -2.04
C THR A 10 -4.34 9.52 -2.46
N ASP A 11 -5.12 10.00 -1.50
CA ASP A 11 -6.16 11.03 -1.65
C ASP A 11 -5.74 12.39 -1.06
N PHE A 12 -4.43 12.63 -0.92
CA PHE A 12 -3.89 13.83 -0.27
C PHE A 12 -3.88 15.07 -1.17
N GLY A 13 -4.03 14.87 -2.48
CA GLY A 13 -3.77 15.88 -3.49
C GLY A 13 -2.28 16.24 -3.59
N ILE A 14 -1.99 17.21 -4.47
CA ILE A 14 -0.62 17.70 -4.73
C ILE A 14 -0.34 19.09 -4.14
N ARG A 15 -1.29 19.67 -3.40
CA ARG A 15 -1.18 21.05 -2.87
C ARG A 15 -0.53 21.13 -1.50
N ASP A 16 -0.68 20.06 -0.72
CA ASP A 16 -0.27 19.96 0.68
C ASP A 16 1.04 19.15 0.82
N PRO A 17 1.79 19.29 1.93
CA PRO A 17 3.13 18.70 2.06
C PRO A 17 3.15 17.18 2.24
N TYR A 18 1.98 16.55 2.46
CA TYR A 18 1.87 15.16 2.90
C TYR A 18 2.64 14.16 2.01
N VAL A 19 2.53 14.31 0.69
CA VAL A 19 3.24 13.45 -0.26
C VAL A 19 4.76 13.63 -0.14
N ALA A 20 5.22 14.88 -0.05
CA ALA A 20 6.63 15.18 0.07
C ALA A 20 7.21 14.63 1.38
N GLU A 21 6.47 14.71 2.49
CA GLU A 21 6.88 14.13 3.77
C GLU A 21 7.05 12.61 3.69
N MET A 22 6.12 11.90 3.05
CA MET A 22 6.26 10.45 2.82
C MET A 22 7.51 10.12 2.00
N LYS A 23 7.75 10.86 0.91
CA LYS A 23 8.93 10.68 0.07
C LYS A 23 10.23 10.95 0.82
N ALA A 24 10.26 12.01 1.63
CA ALA A 24 11.42 12.35 2.45
C ALA A 24 11.77 11.23 3.43
N VAL A 25 10.76 10.64 4.09
CA VAL A 25 10.96 9.49 4.99
C VAL A 25 11.49 8.29 4.22
N ILE A 26 10.89 7.96 3.07
CA ILE A 26 11.36 6.85 2.23
C ILE A 26 12.83 7.04 1.85
N LEU A 27 13.19 8.21 1.33
CA LEU A 27 14.56 8.50 0.87
C LEU A 27 15.56 8.59 2.01
N SER A 28 15.15 8.97 3.22
CA SER A 28 16.04 8.97 4.40
C SER A 28 16.44 7.56 4.85
N ILE A 29 15.58 6.57 4.59
CA ILE A 29 15.81 5.18 4.99
C ILE A 29 16.37 4.37 3.82
N SER A 30 15.87 4.58 2.61
CA SER A 30 16.30 3.93 1.38
C SER A 30 16.67 4.98 0.31
N PRO A 31 17.90 5.56 0.39
CA PRO A 31 18.31 6.66 -0.51
C PRO A 31 18.35 6.30 -1.99
N ASN A 32 18.45 5.00 -2.31
CA ASN A 32 18.53 4.49 -3.67
C ASN A 32 17.17 4.04 -4.24
N ALA A 33 16.08 4.20 -3.48
CA ALA A 33 14.74 3.84 -3.95
C ALA A 33 14.29 4.77 -5.08
N THR A 34 13.75 4.19 -6.14
CA THR A 34 13.02 4.93 -7.17
C THR A 34 11.57 5.10 -6.72
N ILE A 35 11.13 6.34 -6.49
CA ILE A 35 9.75 6.62 -6.10
C ILE A 35 8.94 7.01 -7.33
N VAL A 36 7.80 6.35 -7.54
CA VAL A 36 6.86 6.65 -8.64
C VAL A 36 5.48 6.92 -8.08
N ASP A 37 4.92 8.09 -8.33
CA ASP A 37 3.54 8.36 -7.97
C ASP A 37 2.62 7.71 -9.00
N ILE A 38 1.69 6.87 -8.54
CA ILE A 38 0.58 6.42 -9.40
C ILE A 38 -0.42 7.56 -9.52
N THR A 39 -0.87 8.10 -8.38
CA THR A 39 -1.66 9.33 -8.29
C THR A 39 -1.83 9.74 -6.82
N HIS A 40 -2.05 11.04 -6.60
CA HIS A 40 -2.45 11.60 -5.31
C HIS A 40 -3.83 12.25 -5.36
N GLU A 41 -4.51 12.15 -6.51
CA GLU A 41 -5.79 12.79 -6.81
C GLU A 41 -6.94 11.77 -6.74
N ILE A 42 -6.82 10.73 -5.91
CA ILE A 42 -8.00 9.93 -5.55
C ILE A 42 -9.00 10.87 -4.88
N GLU A 43 -10.27 10.76 -5.25
CA GLU A 43 -11.35 11.42 -4.53
C GLU A 43 -11.25 11.11 -3.02
N LYS A 44 -11.38 12.14 -2.19
CA LYS A 44 -11.21 12.02 -0.73
C LYS A 44 -12.02 10.87 -0.17
N PHE A 45 -11.33 10.00 0.56
CA PHE A 45 -11.87 8.81 1.23
C PHE A 45 -12.44 7.72 0.30
N ASN A 46 -12.27 7.83 -1.02
CA ASN A 46 -12.79 6.86 -1.98
C ASN A 46 -11.89 5.62 -2.11
N ILE A 47 -12.02 4.71 -1.14
CA ILE A 47 -11.24 3.45 -1.06
C ILE A 47 -11.42 2.60 -2.33
N ARG A 48 -12.63 2.55 -2.91
CA ARG A 48 -12.92 1.73 -4.10
C ARG A 48 -12.22 2.27 -5.34
N MET A 49 -12.22 3.59 -5.53
CA MET A 49 -11.49 4.23 -6.62
C MET A 49 -10.00 3.94 -6.51
N ALA A 50 -9.43 4.13 -5.32
CA ALA A 50 -8.02 3.86 -5.07
C ALA A 50 -7.65 2.38 -5.33
N ALA A 51 -8.48 1.44 -4.86
CA ALA A 51 -8.28 0.01 -5.11
C ALA A 51 -8.29 -0.34 -6.60
N TYR A 52 -9.21 0.25 -7.37
CA TYR A 52 -9.29 0.04 -8.82
C TYR A 52 -8.07 0.63 -9.56
N ILE A 53 -7.67 1.87 -9.24
CA ILE A 53 -6.52 2.53 -9.84
C ILE A 53 -5.23 1.76 -9.54
N LEU A 54 -5.04 1.35 -8.28
CA LEU A 54 -3.90 0.55 -7.85
C LEU A 54 -3.84 -0.81 -8.59
N ALA A 55 -4.98 -1.49 -8.70
CA ALA A 55 -5.08 -2.77 -9.42
C ALA A 55 -4.83 -2.62 -10.92
N SER A 56 -5.17 -1.47 -11.50
CA SER A 56 -4.96 -1.18 -12.92
C SER A 56 -3.49 -0.86 -13.22
N ALA A 57 -2.81 -0.12 -12.35
CA ALA A 57 -1.44 0.32 -12.56
C ALA A 57 -0.39 -0.74 -12.16
N SER A 58 -0.59 -1.42 -11.02
CA SER A 58 0.44 -2.32 -10.45
C SER A 58 0.97 -3.44 -11.36
N PRO A 59 0.20 -4.05 -12.29
CA PRO A 59 0.72 -5.10 -13.18
C PRO A 59 1.83 -4.66 -14.14
N TYR A 60 1.97 -3.35 -14.40
CA TYR A 60 2.96 -2.81 -15.33
C TYR A 60 4.31 -2.50 -14.68
N PHE A 61 4.38 -2.54 -13.35
CA PHE A 61 5.61 -2.30 -12.63
C PHE A 61 6.50 -3.56 -12.59
N PRO A 62 7.83 -3.42 -12.46
CA PRO A 62 8.73 -4.55 -12.35
C PRO A 62 8.39 -5.46 -11.15
N LYS A 63 8.71 -6.75 -11.26
CA LYS A 63 8.59 -7.68 -10.12
C LYS A 63 9.44 -7.18 -8.94
N GLY A 64 8.90 -7.33 -7.73
CA GLY A 64 9.48 -6.84 -6.49
C GLY A 64 9.11 -5.40 -6.15
N THR A 65 8.31 -4.72 -6.97
CA THR A 65 7.81 -3.37 -6.67
C THR A 65 7.00 -3.36 -5.37
N ILE A 66 7.19 -2.31 -4.58
CA ILE A 66 6.47 -2.07 -3.32
C ILE A 66 5.45 -0.97 -3.56
N HIS A 67 4.18 -1.34 -3.55
CA HIS A 67 3.08 -0.40 -3.73
C HIS A 67 2.54 0.08 -2.40
N VAL A 68 2.74 1.36 -2.09
CA VAL A 68 2.14 2.02 -0.93
C VAL A 68 0.86 2.72 -1.36
N ALA A 69 -0.26 2.36 -0.75
CA ALA A 69 -1.55 3.01 -0.99
C ALA A 69 -2.18 3.48 0.31
N VAL A 70 -2.54 4.77 0.38
CA VAL A 70 -3.04 5.43 1.59
C VAL A 70 -4.25 6.29 1.25
N VAL A 71 -5.43 5.71 1.41
CA VAL A 71 -6.73 6.39 1.47
C VAL A 71 -7.41 5.83 2.70
N ASP A 72 -7.44 6.62 3.78
CA ASP A 72 -7.67 6.08 5.12
C ASP A 72 -8.53 6.99 6.00
N PRO A 73 -9.86 7.01 5.79
CA PRO A 73 -10.78 7.80 6.61
C PRO A 73 -10.81 7.36 8.08
N SER A 74 -10.35 6.15 8.40
CA SER A 74 -10.34 5.57 9.74
C SER A 74 -8.93 5.52 10.36
N VAL A 75 -8.02 6.39 9.91
CA VAL A 75 -6.68 6.55 10.49
C VAL A 75 -6.75 6.75 12.01
N GLY A 76 -5.80 6.18 12.75
CA GLY A 76 -5.75 6.26 14.20
C GLY A 76 -6.82 5.45 14.95
N THR A 77 -7.64 4.66 14.25
CA THR A 77 -8.66 3.79 14.86
C THR A 77 -8.19 2.32 14.92
N LYS A 78 -9.12 1.35 14.89
CA LYS A 78 -8.85 -0.09 15.07
C LYS A 78 -8.32 -0.79 13.81
N ARG A 79 -8.36 -0.15 12.63
CA ARG A 79 -7.95 -0.78 11.36
C ARG A 79 -6.45 -1.12 11.38
N LEU A 80 -6.08 -2.30 10.88
CA LEU A 80 -4.69 -2.74 10.91
C LEU A 80 -3.84 -2.04 9.84
N PRO A 81 -2.59 -1.67 10.12
CA PRO A 81 -1.58 -1.44 9.09
C PRO A 81 -1.04 -2.79 8.62
N ILE A 82 -0.99 -3.02 7.30
CA ILE A 82 -0.66 -4.34 6.75
C ILE A 82 0.33 -4.26 5.58
N LEU A 83 1.09 -5.35 5.43
CA LEU A 83 1.97 -5.68 4.32
C LEU A 83 1.45 -6.97 3.67
N MET A 84 1.03 -6.91 2.41
CA MET A 84 0.70 -8.10 1.61
C MET A 84 1.86 -8.43 0.68
N GLN A 85 2.32 -9.67 0.73
CA GLN A 85 3.24 -10.25 -0.22
C GLN A 85 2.45 -11.05 -1.26
N THR A 86 2.72 -10.81 -2.54
CA THR A 86 2.16 -11.58 -3.66
C THR A 86 3.25 -12.31 -4.42
N LYS A 87 2.87 -13.03 -5.48
CA LYS A 87 3.83 -13.67 -6.38
C LYS A 87 4.75 -12.67 -7.09
N HIS A 88 4.30 -11.43 -7.31
CA HIS A 88 5.01 -10.45 -8.14
C HIS A 88 5.43 -9.20 -7.38
N SER A 89 4.64 -8.72 -6.43
CA SER A 89 4.83 -7.40 -5.79
C SER A 89 4.47 -7.43 -4.31
N PHE A 90 4.78 -6.34 -3.63
CA PHE A 90 4.37 -6.08 -2.25
C PHE A 90 3.37 -4.92 -2.21
N TYR A 91 2.45 -4.96 -1.25
CA TYR A 91 1.44 -3.93 -1.05
C TYR A 91 1.40 -3.52 0.41
N ILE A 92 1.50 -2.22 0.69
CA ILE A 92 1.55 -1.66 2.04
C ILE A 92 0.45 -0.60 2.17
N GLY A 93 -0.30 -0.66 3.27
CA GLY A 93 -1.38 0.30 3.51
C GLY A 93 -2.34 -0.10 4.62
N PRO A 94 -3.50 0.57 4.71
CA PRO A 94 -4.56 0.22 5.64
C PRO A 94 -5.30 -1.05 5.22
N ASP A 95 -5.63 -1.90 6.20
CA ASP A 95 -6.58 -2.99 6.03
C ASP A 95 -8.02 -2.47 6.02
N ASN A 96 -8.37 -1.76 4.95
CA ASN A 96 -9.71 -1.24 4.68
C ASN A 96 -10.22 -1.69 3.30
N GLY A 97 -9.49 -2.60 2.66
CA GLY A 97 -9.79 -3.13 1.33
C GLY A 97 -9.09 -2.42 0.17
N ILE A 98 -8.38 -1.31 0.39
CA ILE A 98 -7.66 -0.59 -0.68
C ILE A 98 -6.67 -1.48 -1.45
N LEU A 99 -6.00 -2.42 -0.77
CA LEU A 99 -4.99 -3.29 -1.36
C LEU A 99 -5.58 -4.56 -2.00
N ALA A 100 -6.79 -4.95 -1.58
CA ALA A 100 -7.30 -6.30 -1.78
C ALA A 100 -7.44 -6.66 -3.27
N LEU A 101 -7.93 -5.74 -4.10
CA LEU A 101 -8.13 -6.01 -5.53
C LEU A 101 -6.79 -6.25 -6.25
N ALA A 102 -5.82 -5.35 -6.05
CA ALA A 102 -4.51 -5.46 -6.68
C ALA A 102 -3.75 -6.71 -6.21
N ALA A 103 -3.74 -6.97 -4.90
CA ALA A 103 -3.02 -8.09 -4.33
C ALA A 103 -3.62 -9.45 -4.75
N LYS A 104 -4.95 -9.57 -4.81
CA LYS A 104 -5.62 -10.78 -5.30
C LYS A 104 -5.32 -11.07 -6.77
N ASN A 105 -5.30 -10.04 -7.62
CA ASN A 105 -4.95 -10.19 -9.04
C ASN A 105 -3.51 -10.70 -9.25
N GLN A 106 -2.62 -10.48 -8.27
CA GLN A 106 -1.23 -10.94 -8.32
C GLN A 106 -0.94 -12.18 -7.46
N GLU A 107 -1.98 -12.85 -6.95
CA GLU A 107 -1.89 -14.04 -6.10
C GLU A 107 -1.20 -13.76 -4.74
N ILE A 108 -2.01 -13.53 -3.70
CA ILE A 108 -1.53 -13.32 -2.32
C ILE A 108 -0.84 -14.58 -1.82
N LYS A 109 0.38 -14.41 -1.28
CA LYS A 109 1.15 -15.47 -0.61
C LYS A 109 1.05 -15.35 0.90
N HIS A 110 1.32 -14.16 1.42
CA HIS A 110 1.33 -13.89 2.85
C HIS A 110 0.79 -12.48 3.13
N VAL A 111 0.20 -12.29 4.30
CA VAL A 111 -0.20 -10.98 4.80
C VAL A 111 0.30 -10.82 6.22
N TYR A 112 1.00 -9.74 6.50
CA TYR A 112 1.56 -9.45 7.81
C TYR A 112 0.97 -8.14 8.33
N THR A 113 0.73 -8.06 9.64
CA THR A 113 0.55 -6.78 10.30
C THR A 113 1.86 -6.01 10.31
N ILE A 114 1.79 -4.69 10.30
CA ILE A 114 2.94 -3.81 10.52
C ILE A 114 2.86 -3.32 11.96
N SER A 115 3.42 -4.11 12.89
CA SER A 115 3.38 -3.85 14.33
C SER A 115 4.77 -3.66 14.95
N ASN A 116 5.84 -3.94 14.21
CA ASN A 116 7.21 -3.74 14.67
C ASN A 116 7.58 -2.25 14.64
N GLN A 117 7.65 -1.63 15.83
CA GLN A 117 7.97 -0.21 15.98
C GLN A 117 9.37 0.18 15.48
N LYS A 118 10.31 -0.77 15.36
CA LYS A 118 11.65 -0.50 14.80
C LYS A 118 11.62 -0.20 13.30
N LEU A 119 10.53 -0.54 12.62
CA LEU A 119 10.31 -0.32 11.19
C LEU A 119 9.35 0.85 10.92
N MET A 120 9.09 1.67 11.95
CA MET A 120 8.25 2.86 11.91
C MET A 120 9.06 4.09 12.31
N LEU A 121 8.50 5.29 12.15
CA LEU A 121 9.09 6.47 12.77
C LEU A 121 8.94 6.41 14.31
N PRO A 122 9.88 6.98 15.09
CA PRO A 122 9.83 6.95 16.55
C PRO A 122 8.55 7.54 17.15
N LYS A 123 7.95 8.51 16.47
CA LYS A 123 6.68 9.12 16.87
C LYS A 123 5.63 8.81 15.82
N VAL A 124 4.64 8.01 16.21
CA VAL A 124 3.49 7.67 15.37
C VAL A 124 2.32 8.59 15.68
N SER A 125 1.92 9.41 14.72
CA SER A 125 0.82 10.37 14.84
C SER A 125 -0.51 9.68 14.58
N HIS A 126 -1.55 10.07 15.32
CA HIS A 126 -2.90 9.52 15.15
C HIS A 126 -3.53 9.80 13.77
N THR A 127 -3.05 10.82 13.06
CA THR A 127 -3.67 11.30 11.82
C THR A 127 -2.83 11.07 10.58
N PHE A 128 -1.59 10.57 10.70
CA PHE A 128 -0.71 10.48 9.53
C PHE A 128 0.16 9.22 9.47
N HIS A 129 -0.49 8.07 9.51
CA HIS A 129 0.16 6.76 9.32
C HIS A 129 0.83 6.60 7.94
N GLY A 130 0.44 7.40 6.93
CA GLY A 130 1.16 7.49 5.65
C GLY A 130 2.65 7.74 5.84
N ARG A 131 2.99 8.80 6.57
CA ARG A 131 4.36 9.18 6.90
C ARG A 131 4.98 8.29 7.98
N ASP A 132 4.22 8.02 9.04
CA ASP A 132 4.81 7.45 10.26
C ASP A 132 4.93 5.92 10.25
N VAL A 133 4.14 5.25 9.41
CA VAL A 133 4.04 3.77 9.37
C VAL A 133 4.31 3.22 7.98
N PHE A 134 3.61 3.69 6.94
CA PHE A 134 3.69 3.06 5.61
C PHE A 134 4.95 3.43 4.83
N ALA A 135 5.32 4.71 4.82
CA ALA A 135 6.55 5.18 4.22
C ALA A 135 7.81 4.48 4.78
N PRO A 136 8.05 4.42 6.11
CA PRO A 136 9.21 3.74 6.65
C PRO A 136 9.15 2.24 6.43
N ALA A 137 7.98 1.61 6.56
CA ALA A 137 7.82 0.19 6.29
C ALA A 137 8.23 -0.18 4.85
N ALA A 138 7.79 0.60 3.87
CA ALA A 138 8.17 0.40 2.47
C ALA A 138 9.67 0.56 2.24
N ALA A 139 10.29 1.55 2.90
CA ALA A 139 11.73 1.78 2.76
C ALA A 139 12.58 0.68 3.41
N HIS A 140 12.17 0.17 4.59
CA HIS A 140 12.83 -0.98 5.21
C HIS A 140 12.70 -2.25 4.37
N LEU A 141 11.50 -2.51 3.82
CA LEU A 141 11.28 -3.63 2.91
C LEU A 141 12.15 -3.51 1.65
N ALA A 142 12.27 -2.30 1.09
CA ALA A 142 13.17 -2.04 -0.05
C ALA A 142 14.64 -2.33 0.28
N ASN A 143 15.06 -2.09 1.52
CA ASN A 143 16.41 -2.40 2.00
C ASN A 143 16.61 -3.88 2.40
N GLY A 144 15.62 -4.73 2.19
CA GLY A 144 15.74 -6.19 2.37
C GLY A 144 15.28 -6.72 3.72
N THR A 145 14.60 -5.92 4.56
CA THR A 145 13.91 -6.44 5.75
C THR A 145 12.89 -7.50 5.33
N LEU A 146 12.89 -8.66 5.98
CA LEU A 146 12.02 -9.77 5.61
C LEU A 146 10.56 -9.44 6.00
N PRO A 147 9.55 -9.82 5.19
CA PRO A 147 8.14 -9.59 5.53
C PRO A 147 7.72 -10.10 6.91
N THR A 148 8.29 -11.23 7.35
CA THR A 148 8.05 -11.83 8.67
C THR A 148 8.53 -10.97 9.85
N GLU A 149 9.38 -9.97 9.62
CA GLU A 149 9.90 -9.07 10.66
C GLU A 149 8.96 -7.88 10.92
N PHE A 150 7.94 -7.66 10.08
CA PHE A 150 7.01 -6.54 10.21
C PHE A 150 5.96 -6.75 11.30
N GLY A 151 5.54 -8.00 11.52
CA GLY A 151 4.53 -8.36 12.49
C GLY A 151 3.97 -9.76 12.26
N GLN A 152 2.85 -10.05 12.91
CA GLN A 152 2.19 -11.35 12.85
C GLN A 152 1.57 -11.59 11.48
N GLU A 153 1.66 -12.82 10.98
CA GLU A 153 0.92 -13.25 9.80
C GLU A 153 -0.59 -13.37 10.08
N ILE A 154 -1.42 -12.85 9.19
CA ILE A 154 -2.88 -12.89 9.25
C ILE A 154 -3.44 -13.49 7.96
N HIS A 155 -4.66 -14.03 8.04
CA HIS A 155 -5.31 -14.69 6.90
C HIS A 155 -6.63 -14.04 6.49
N GLU A 156 -7.17 -13.16 7.32
CA GLU A 156 -8.38 -12.39 7.04
C GLU A 156 -7.99 -10.95 6.71
N ILE A 157 -8.56 -10.44 5.62
CA ILE A 157 -8.37 -9.07 5.15
C ILE A 157 -9.71 -8.48 4.76
N VAL A 158 -9.86 -7.17 4.92
CA VAL A 158 -11.03 -6.46 4.42
C VAL A 158 -11.03 -6.53 2.89
N THR A 159 -12.16 -6.89 2.28
CA THR A 159 -12.34 -6.91 0.82
C THR A 159 -13.49 -5.99 0.45
N PRO A 160 -13.29 -4.98 -0.42
CA PRO A 160 -14.39 -4.15 -0.90
C PRO A 160 -15.31 -4.95 -1.81
N GLU A 161 -16.61 -4.62 -1.77
CA GLU A 161 -17.55 -5.12 -2.77
C GLU A 161 -17.36 -4.38 -4.11
N PHE A 162 -17.09 -5.15 -5.17
CA PHE A 162 -17.07 -4.69 -6.55
C PHE A 162 -18.21 -5.32 -7.33
N ALA A 163 -18.65 -4.66 -8.42
CA ALA A 163 -19.66 -5.21 -9.30
C ALA A 163 -19.24 -6.58 -9.84
N LYS A 164 -20.15 -7.56 -9.76
CA LYS A 164 -19.92 -8.89 -10.34
C LYS A 164 -20.34 -8.88 -11.80
N ILE A 165 -19.50 -9.45 -12.67
CA ILE A 165 -19.85 -9.64 -14.08
C ILE A 165 -20.99 -10.67 -14.14
N ILE A 166 -22.18 -10.23 -14.56
CA ILE A 166 -23.29 -11.12 -14.88
C ILE A 166 -23.17 -11.43 -16.38
N ARG A 167 -22.59 -12.58 -16.72
CA ARG A 167 -22.68 -13.10 -18.09
C ARG A 167 -24.13 -13.53 -18.32
N ARG A 168 -24.90 -12.73 -19.07
CA ARG A 168 -26.18 -13.18 -19.60
C ARG A 168 -25.89 -14.24 -20.67
N LYS A 169 -26.39 -15.46 -20.46
CA LYS A 169 -26.15 -16.58 -21.39
C LYS A 169 -26.92 -16.46 -22.72
N ASP A 170 -27.84 -15.49 -22.85
CA ASP A 170 -28.80 -15.47 -23.96
C ASP A 170 -28.86 -14.09 -24.65
N MET A 171 -27.78 -13.69 -25.32
CA MET A 171 -27.85 -12.70 -26.41
C MET A 171 -26.98 -13.21 -27.56
N LEU A 172 -27.54 -14.20 -28.27
CA LEU A 172 -27.26 -14.47 -29.68
C LEU A 172 -28.29 -13.70 -30.52
#